data_AF-A0A257X1F8-F1
#
_entry.id   AF-A0A257X1F8-F1
#
_cell.length_a   1.000
_cell.length_b   1.000
_cell.length_c   1.000
_cell.angle_alpha   90.00
_cell.angle_beta   90.00
_cell.angle_gamma   90.00
#
_symmetry.space_group_name_H-M   'P 1'
#
loop_
_entity.id
_entity.type
_entity.pdbx_description
1 polymer ?
#
loop_
_entity_poly.entity_id
_entity_poly.type
_entity_poly.pdbx_seq_one_letter_code
_entity_poly.pdbx_strand_id
1 'polypeptide(L)' 'MTFAELHRIYHQPFFDLLKQARAVHDEHWTGNEVQLCTLLSIKTGGCSEDCGYCAQSARYS' A
#
# COMPACT_ATOMS: atom_id res chain seq x y z
N MET A 1 -4.77 -8.11 -15.93
CA MET A 1 -3.31 -8.01 -15.80
C MET A 1 -2.74 -9.39 -15.53
N THR A 2 -1.78 -9.81 -16.33
CA THR A 2 -0.98 -11.03 -16.11
C THR A 2 0.23 -10.74 -15.22
N PHE A 3 0.86 -11.78 -14.69
CA PHE A 3 2.11 -11.64 -13.94
C PHE A 3 3.20 -10.95 -14.78
N ALA A 4 3.32 -11.30 -16.06
CA ALA A 4 4.31 -10.71 -16.96
C ALA A 4 4.08 -9.19 -17.14
N GLU A 5 2.84 -8.75 -17.24
CA GLU A 5 2.49 -7.33 -17.33
C GLU A 5 2.83 -6.57 -16.05
N LEU A 6 2.53 -7.14 -14.88
CA LEU A 6 2.89 -6.57 -13.57
C LEU A 6 4.40 -6.46 -13.38
N HIS A 7 5.13 -7.54 -13.71
CA HIS A 7 6.58 -7.59 -13.62
C HIS A 7 7.24 -6.52 -14.48
N ARG A 8 6.70 -6.27 -15.69
CA ARG A 8 7.17 -5.19 -16.55
C ARG A 8 6.99 -3.82 -15.90
N ILE A 9 5.86 -3.54 -15.26
CA ILE A 9 5.60 -2.26 -14.57
C ILE A 9 6.55 -2.07 -13.40
N TYR A 10 6.71 -3.11 -12.56
CA TYR A 10 7.57 -3.05 -11.38
C TYR A 10 9.04 -2.71 -11.72
N HIS A 11 9.52 -3.16 -12.89
CA HIS A 11 10.88 -2.91 -13.35
C HIS A 11 11.03 -1.72 -14.32
N GLN A 12 10.01 -0.86 -14.45
CA GLN A 12 10.15 0.38 -15.23
C GLN A 12 11.15 1.35 -14.57
N PRO A 13 11.81 2.22 -15.35
CA PRO A 13 12.56 3.34 -14.78
C PRO A 13 11.67 4.16 -13.85
N PHE A 14 12.15 4.43 -12.64
CA PHE A 14 11.35 5.00 -11.56
C PHE A 14 10.64 6.30 -11.95
N PHE A 15 11.34 7.23 -12.61
CA PHE A 15 10.75 8.52 -13.01
C PHE A 15 9.72 8.39 -14.13
N ASP A 16 9.86 7.42 -15.03
CA ASP A 16 8.85 7.15 -16.06
C ASP A 16 7.58 6.55 -15.42
N LEU A 17 7.75 5.65 -14.46
CA LEU A 17 6.65 5.07 -13.69
C LEU A 17 5.89 6.14 -12.90
N LEU A 18 6.59 7.04 -12.21
CA LEU A 18 5.95 8.15 -11.48
C LEU A 18 5.12 9.04 -12.40
N LYS A 19 5.65 9.39 -13.58
CA LYS A 19 4.91 10.22 -14.56
C LYS A 19 3.65 9.51 -15.06
N GLN A 20 3.74 8.22 -15.36
CA GLN A 20 2.60 7.40 -15.79
C GLN A 20 1.54 7.28 -14.69
N ALA A 21 1.97 6.97 -13.46
CA ALA A 21 1.08 6.87 -12.31
C ALA A 21 0.33 8.18 -12.05
N ARG A 22 1.02 9.33 -12.17
CA ARG A 22 0.40 10.64 -12.02
C ARG A 22 -0.68 10.91 -13.07
N ALA A 23 -0.42 10.58 -14.33
CA ALA A 23 -1.40 10.78 -15.40
C ALA A 23 -2.68 9.98 -15.16
N VAL A 24 -2.56 8.72 -14.73
CA VAL A 24 -3.72 7.87 -14.36
C VAL A 24 -4.46 8.45 -13.14
N HIS A 25 -3.72 8.97 -12.16
CA HIS A 25 -4.35 9.61 -11.01
C HIS A 25 -5.17 10.84 -11.41
N ASP A 26 -4.62 11.74 -12.20
CA ASP A 26 -5.31 12.96 -12.64
C ASP A 26 -6.54 12.66 -13.54
N GLU A 27 -6.52 11.55 -14.30
CA GLU A 27 -7.65 11.10 -15.14
C GLU A 27 -8.87 10.66 -14.31
N HIS A 28 -8.64 10.09 -13.13
CA HIS A 28 -9.69 9.49 -12.30
C HIS A 28 -10.00 10.26 -11.01
N TRP A 29 -9.07 11.09 -10.51
CA TRP A 29 -9.20 11.90 -9.30
C TRP A 29 -8.80 13.34 -9.59
N THR A 30 -9.77 14.14 -10.05
CA THR A 30 -9.55 15.52 -10.51
C THR A 30 -9.59 16.56 -9.38
N GLY A 31 -10.24 16.23 -8.26
CA GLY A 31 -10.17 17.06 -7.06
C GLY A 31 -8.82 16.82 -6.41
N ASN A 32 -8.01 17.87 -6.22
CA ASN A 32 -6.78 17.82 -5.43
C ASN A 32 -7.14 17.56 -3.95
N GLU A 33 -7.68 16.39 -3.68
CA GLU A 33 -8.34 15.99 -2.46
C GLU A 33 -7.69 14.71 -1.95
N VAL A 34 -7.65 14.57 -0.62
CA VAL A 34 -7.12 13.39 0.05
C VAL A 34 -8.18 12.88 1.01
N GLN A 35 -8.48 11.59 0.93
CA GLN A 35 -9.39 10.95 1.86
C GLN A 35 -8.76 10.86 3.26
N LEU A 36 -9.44 11.44 4.25
CA LEU A 36 -9.03 11.34 5.65
C LEU A 36 -9.78 10.21 6.34
N CYS A 37 -9.04 9.32 7.01
CA CYS A 37 -9.58 8.20 7.76
C CYS A 37 -8.95 8.14 9.15
N THR A 38 -9.77 7.86 10.17
CA THR A 38 -9.32 7.64 11.54
C THR A 38 -9.65 6.21 11.93
N LEU A 39 -8.67 5.50 12.51
CA LEU A 39 -8.87 4.17 13.08
C LEU A 39 -8.43 4.15 14.54
N LEU A 40 -9.12 3.34 15.35
CA LEU A 40 -8.74 3.01 16.72
C LEU A 40 -8.64 1.49 16.86
N SER A 41 -7.54 1.02 17.45
CA SER A 41 -7.39 -0.39 17.81
C SER A 41 -8.15 -0.68 19.10
N ILE A 42 -9.33 -1.31 18.99
CA ILE A 42 -10.21 -1.60 20.14
C ILE A 42 -9.56 -2.58 21.15
N LYS A 43 -8.66 -3.44 20.68
CA LYS A 43 -7.83 -4.34 21.49
C LYS A 43 -6.46 -4.44 20.84
N THR A 44 -5.41 -4.19 21.62
CA THR A 44 -4.03 -4.15 21.13
C THR A 44 -3.15 -5.15 21.85
N GLY A 45 -2.31 -5.85 21.09
CA GLY A 45 -1.29 -6.76 21.61
C GLY A 45 -1.82 -8.15 21.99
N GLY A 46 -0.90 -9.03 22.39
CA GLY A 46 -1.22 -10.41 22.77
C GLY A 46 -1.83 -11.24 21.63
N CYS A 47 -1.54 -10.88 20.37
CA CYS A 47 -2.09 -11.58 19.22
C CYS A 47 -1.45 -12.97 19.09
N SER A 48 -2.27 -14.00 18.88
CA SER A 48 -1.84 -15.41 18.72
C SER A 48 -1.08 -15.67 17.43
N GLU A 49 -1.34 -14.84 16.43
CA GLU A 49 -0.81 -14.96 15.08
C GLU A 49 0.67 -14.64 15.01
N ASP A 50 1.35 -15.27 14.05
CA ASP A 50 2.80 -15.23 13.92
C ASP A 50 3.27 -14.33 12.75
N CYS A 51 2.64 -13.16 12.62
CA CYS A 51 3.01 -12.22 11.56
C CYS A 51 4.35 -11.56 11.88
N GLY A 52 5.42 -11.91 11.15
CA GLY A 52 6.80 -11.44 11.40
C GLY A 52 7.03 -9.92 11.30
N TYR A 53 6.06 -9.16 10.78
CA TYR A 53 6.10 -7.69 10.72
C TYR A 53 5.21 -7.01 11.76
N CYS A 54 4.35 -7.76 12.45
CA CYS A 54 3.30 -7.18 13.29
C CYS A 54 3.77 -7.05 14.74
N ALA A 55 3.88 -5.82 15.24
CA ALA A 55 4.26 -5.53 16.62
C ALA A 55 3.26 -6.04 17.68
N GLN A 56 2.10 -6.54 17.28
CA GLN A 56 1.09 -7.09 18.18
C GLN A 56 1.22 -8.61 18.38
N SER A 57 2.03 -9.28 17.55
CA SER A 57 2.28 -10.72 17.70
C SER A 57 2.95 -11.00 19.03
N ALA A 58 2.39 -11.94 19.79
CA ALA A 58 2.99 -12.43 21.03
C ALA A 58 4.19 -13.38 20.81
N ARG A 59 4.56 -13.64 19.55
CA ARG A 59 5.67 -14.54 19.19
C ARG A 59 7.03 -13.85 19.17
N TYR A 60 7.05 -12.52 19.04
CA TYR A 60 8.27 -11.71 18.84
C TYR A 60 8.49 -10.64 19.92
N SER A 61 7.77 -10.73 21.04
CA SER A 61 7.83 -9.83 22.19
C SER A 61 8.87 -10.23 23.23
#